data_AF-A0A137Q598-F1
#
_entry.id   AF-A0A137Q598-F1
#
_cell.length_a   1.000
_cell.length_b   1.000
_cell.length_c   1.000
_cell.angle_alpha   90.00
_cell.angle_beta   90.00
_cell.angle_gamma   90.00
#
_symmetry.space_group_name_H-M   'P 1'
#
loop_
_entity.id
_entity.type
_entity.pdbx_description
1 polymer ?
#
loop_
_entity_poly.entity_id
_entity_poly.type
_entity_poly.pdbx_seq_one_letter_code
_entity_poly.pdbx_strand_id
1 'polypeptide(L)'
;MAAHLMKEVVRRDPGQEISHYADNQSIIKALTSRKGRTGQYLIESYRRGTHKASQDTARIRLRWISAHSGVEGNEAIDVAAKEAAGGRSSRREELPSILKGKEGLRASKAAIKQEKKEQVKRDWEKKWKESPRYARMARIDPNHPYRKFRKWKDGLSRNQGSILVQLRSGHLPINVYLKKIQKREDDYCDWCKEKEGQIVPETVNHLMLNCPAYKEEREKMKQRLG
;
A
#
# COMPACT_ATOMS: atom_id res chain seq x y z
N MET A 1 -2.65 26.19 -3.44
CA MET A 1 -3.54 27.23 -3.99
C MET A 1 -3.08 28.59 -3.49
N ALA A 2 -2.66 29.46 -4.42
CA ALA A 2 -2.04 30.75 -4.11
C ALA A 2 -3.07 31.88 -3.96
N ALA A 3 -4.01 31.75 -3.00
CA ALA A 3 -5.06 32.75 -2.78
C ALA A 3 -4.52 34.17 -2.48
N HIS A 4 -3.27 34.29 -2.02
CA HIS A 4 -2.62 35.57 -1.77
C HIS A 4 -2.33 36.35 -3.06
N LEU A 5 -2.03 35.67 -4.17
CA LEU A 5 -1.78 36.29 -5.47
C LEU A 5 -3.07 36.83 -6.12
N MET A 6 -4.24 36.32 -5.73
CA MET A 6 -5.52 36.79 -6.26
C MET A 6 -5.75 38.28 -5.97
N LYS A 7 -5.19 38.81 -4.88
CA LYS A 7 -5.27 40.25 -4.58
C LYS A 7 -4.58 41.11 -5.63
N GLU A 8 -3.47 40.64 -6.18
CA GLU A 8 -2.73 41.36 -7.21
C GLU A 8 -3.51 41.36 -8.53
N VAL A 9 -4.12 40.22 -8.87
CA VAL A 9 -5.00 40.09 -10.04
C VAL A 9 -6.23 41.00 -9.91
N VAL A 10 -6.91 41.01 -8.75
CA VAL A 10 -8.06 41.89 -8.51
C VAL A 10 -7.69 43.37 -8.59
N ARG A 11 -6.50 43.76 -8.09
CA ARG A 11 -6.02 45.14 -8.17
C ARG A 11 -5.74 45.58 -9.61
N ARG A 12 -5.29 44.67 -10.46
CA ARG A 12 -5.00 44.95 -11.87
C ARG A 12 -6.29 45.17 -12.67
N ASP A 13 -7.30 44.34 -12.44
CA ASP A 13 -8.53 44.32 -13.22
C ASP A 13 -9.79 44.42 -12.33
N PRO A 14 -10.06 45.58 -11.71
CA PRO A 14 -11.21 45.77 -10.85
C PRO A 14 -12.53 45.68 -11.65
N GLY A 15 -13.56 45.12 -11.02
CA GLY A 15 -14.91 44.96 -11.55
C GLY A 15 -15.13 43.68 -12.36
N GLN A 16 -14.07 42.93 -12.71
CA GLN A 16 -14.20 41.74 -13.54
C GLN A 16 -14.48 40.44 -12.75
N GLU A 17 -15.07 39.45 -13.41
CA GLU A 17 -15.13 38.09 -12.90
C GLU A 17 -13.78 37.38 -13.10
N ILE A 18 -13.20 36.87 -12.03
CA ILE A 18 -11.94 36.13 -12.05
C ILE A 18 -12.24 34.64 -11.92
N SER A 19 -11.79 33.85 -12.90
CA SER A 19 -11.86 32.39 -12.84
C SER A 19 -10.55 31.81 -12.32
N HIS A 20 -10.61 31.11 -11.18
CA HIS A 20 -9.48 30.36 -10.63
C HIS A 20 -9.66 28.88 -10.96
N TYR A 21 -8.69 28.29 -11.65
CA TYR A 21 -8.75 26.89 -12.06
C TYR A 21 -7.95 25.99 -11.11
N ALA A 22 -8.45 24.79 -10.83
CA ALA A 22 -7.75 23.76 -10.07
C ALA A 22 -8.09 22.37 -10.60
N ASP A 23 -7.08 21.50 -10.70
CA ASP A 23 -7.23 20.13 -11.17
C ASP A 23 -7.57 19.12 -10.05
N ASN A 24 -7.25 19.47 -8.81
CA ASN A 24 -7.48 18.64 -7.65
C ASN A 24 -8.94 18.70 -7.17
N GLN A 25 -9.77 17.78 -7.69
CA GLN A 25 -11.17 17.64 -7.30
C GLN A 25 -11.37 17.43 -5.79
N SER A 26 -10.42 16.81 -5.09
CA SER A 26 -10.54 16.58 -3.64
C SER A 26 -10.50 17.90 -2.86
N ILE A 27 -9.70 18.86 -3.32
CA ILE A 27 -9.63 20.21 -2.74
C ILE A 27 -10.90 21.01 -3.05
N ILE A 28 -11.41 20.93 -4.28
CA ILE A 28 -12.67 21.59 -4.67
C ILE A 28 -13.83 21.07 -3.79
N LYS A 29 -13.92 19.76 -3.61
CA LYS A 29 -14.90 19.13 -2.69
C LYS A 29 -14.68 19.51 -1.23
N ALA A 30 -13.43 19.65 -0.79
CA ALA A 30 -13.13 20.11 0.57
C ALA A 30 -13.53 21.57 0.80
N LEU A 31 -13.44 22.42 -0.23
CA LEU A 31 -13.85 23.82 -0.18
C LEU A 31 -15.37 24.00 -0.08
N THR A 32 -16.16 23.05 -0.57
CA THR A 32 -17.62 23.05 -0.40
C THR A 32 -18.07 22.38 0.92
N SER A 33 -17.22 21.55 1.52
CA SER A 33 -17.52 20.85 2.78
C SER A 33 -17.11 21.65 4.03
N ARG A 34 -17.84 21.45 5.14
CA ARG A 34 -17.50 21.99 6.48
C ARG A 34 -16.93 20.94 7.44
N LYS A 35 -16.59 19.74 6.96
CA LYS A 35 -16.07 18.65 7.81
C LYS A 35 -14.63 18.95 8.27
N GLY A 36 -14.38 18.92 9.58
CA GLY A 36 -13.05 19.11 10.15
C GLY A 36 -12.07 18.00 9.75
N ARG A 37 -11.02 18.35 8.99
CA ARG A 37 -9.92 17.46 8.60
C ARG A 37 -8.56 18.11 8.93
N THR A 38 -7.49 17.33 8.94
CA THR A 38 -6.11 17.79 9.23
C THR A 38 -5.66 18.98 8.36
N GLY A 39 -6.14 19.08 7.12
CA GLY A 39 -5.85 20.19 6.21
C GLY A 39 -6.83 21.37 6.29
N GLN A 40 -7.79 21.37 7.23
CA GLN A 40 -8.85 22.38 7.28
C GLN A 40 -8.31 23.80 7.44
N TYR A 41 -7.19 23.97 8.14
CA TYR A 41 -6.54 25.27 8.29
C TYR A 41 -6.05 25.86 6.95
N LEU A 42 -5.65 25.02 5.98
CA LEU A 42 -5.28 25.44 4.62
C LEU A 42 -6.52 25.84 3.80
N ILE A 43 -7.61 25.07 3.94
CA ILE A 43 -8.90 25.39 3.31
C ILE A 43 -9.42 26.73 3.84
N GLU A 44 -9.33 26.94 5.14
CA GLU A 44 -9.73 28.20 5.78
C GLU A 44 -8.83 29.38 5.39
N SER A 45 -7.52 29.16 5.28
CA SER A 45 -6.59 30.16 4.77
C SER A 45 -6.93 30.56 3.33
N TYR A 46 -7.27 29.60 2.47
CA TYR A 46 -7.74 29.87 1.12
C TYR A 46 -9.04 30.69 1.12
N ARG A 47 -10.07 30.24 1.86
CA ARG A 47 -11.37 30.94 1.96
C ARG A 47 -11.21 32.39 2.44
N ARG A 48 -10.35 32.61 3.44
CA ARG A 48 -10.03 33.95 3.94
C ARG A 48 -9.32 34.80 2.89
N GLY A 49 -8.39 34.20 2.14
CA GLY A 49 -7.69 34.86 1.04
C GLY A 49 -8.64 35.30 -0.06
N THR A 50 -9.50 34.38 -0.52
CA THR A 50 -10.50 34.67 -1.57
C THR A 50 -11.54 35.68 -1.10
N HIS A 51 -12.03 35.57 0.14
CA HIS A 51 -12.98 36.53 0.69
C HIS A 51 -12.38 37.94 0.77
N LYS A 52 -11.15 38.07 1.28
CA LYS A 52 -10.44 39.38 1.32
C LYS A 52 -10.16 39.95 -0.07
N ALA A 53 -9.92 39.11 -1.07
CA ALA A 53 -9.73 39.55 -2.45
C ALA A 53 -11.06 39.94 -3.12
N SER A 54 -12.17 39.34 -2.69
CA SER A 54 -13.51 39.54 -3.23
C SER A 54 -14.29 40.67 -2.55
N GLN A 55 -13.76 41.34 -1.53
CA GLN A 55 -14.40 42.46 -0.82
C GLN A 55 -14.61 43.65 -1.79
N ASP A 56 -15.66 43.51 -2.59
CA ASP A 56 -16.39 44.50 -3.39
C ASP A 56 -15.82 44.91 -4.76
N THR A 57 -14.74 44.26 -5.22
CA THR A 57 -14.10 44.62 -6.51
C THR A 57 -14.05 43.50 -7.54
N ALA A 58 -14.32 42.25 -7.20
CA ALA A 58 -14.30 41.16 -8.19
C ALA A 58 -15.10 39.95 -7.72
N ARG A 59 -15.72 39.25 -8.67
CA ARG A 59 -16.34 37.94 -8.41
C ARG A 59 -15.34 36.83 -8.71
N ILE A 60 -14.91 36.08 -7.68
CA ILE A 60 -13.97 34.97 -7.86
C ILE A 60 -14.73 33.64 -7.97
N ARG A 61 -14.59 32.94 -9.11
CA ARG A 61 -15.16 31.60 -9.34
C ARG A 61 -14.07 30.54 -9.40
N LEU A 62 -14.17 29.52 -8.54
CA LEU A 62 -13.34 28.32 -8.63
C LEU A 62 -13.93 27.34 -9.66
N ARG A 63 -13.12 26.93 -10.64
CA ARG A 63 -13.50 25.98 -11.70
C ARG A 63 -12.56 24.79 -11.70
N TRP A 64 -13.10 23.62 -12.01
CA TRP A 64 -12.25 22.44 -12.23
C TRP A 64 -11.65 22.48 -13.64
N ILE A 65 -10.40 22.06 -13.76
CA ILE A 65 -9.73 21.84 -15.04
C ILE A 65 -9.14 20.43 -15.07
N SER A 66 -9.09 19.82 -16.24
CA SER A 66 -8.49 18.49 -16.39
C SER A 66 -6.97 18.57 -16.23
N ALA A 67 -6.41 17.65 -15.44
CA ALA A 67 -4.97 17.44 -15.37
C ALA A 67 -4.45 16.79 -16.66
N HIS A 68 -3.20 17.08 -17.03
CA HIS A 68 -2.49 16.43 -18.14
C HIS A 68 -3.21 16.51 -19.51
N SER A 69 -3.93 17.60 -19.76
CA SER A 69 -4.67 17.81 -21.01
C SER A 69 -3.99 18.83 -21.95
N GLY A 70 -2.69 19.11 -21.78
CA GLY A 70 -1.96 20.04 -22.65
C GLY A 70 -2.25 21.52 -22.38
N VAL A 71 -2.94 21.86 -21.29
CA VAL A 71 -3.22 23.26 -20.95
C VAL A 71 -1.96 23.88 -20.36
N GLU A 72 -1.25 24.65 -21.17
CA GLU A 72 0.05 25.26 -20.86
C GLU A 72 0.11 25.87 -19.44
N GLY A 73 -0.88 26.70 -19.09
CA GLY A 73 -0.93 27.33 -17.76
C GLY A 73 -1.09 26.34 -16.59
N ASN A 74 -1.85 25.26 -16.77
CA ASN A 74 -2.00 24.23 -15.73
C ASN A 74 -0.73 23.39 -15.60
N GLU A 75 -0.07 23.09 -16.72
CA GLU A 75 1.19 22.35 -16.74
C GLU A 75 2.33 23.14 -16.10
N ALA A 76 2.42 24.44 -16.37
CA ALA A 76 3.38 25.32 -15.69
C ALA A 76 3.18 25.35 -14.16
N ILE A 77 1.92 25.39 -13.70
CA ILE A 77 1.60 25.33 -12.27
C ILE A 77 1.97 23.96 -11.67
N ASP A 78 1.73 22.86 -12.37
CA ASP A 78 2.10 21.51 -11.91
C ASP A 78 3.62 21.36 -11.78
N VAL A 79 4.39 21.88 -12.75
CA VAL A 79 5.86 21.93 -12.68
C VAL A 79 6.31 22.74 -11.45
N ALA A 80 5.79 23.96 -11.28
CA ALA A 80 6.12 24.80 -10.12
C ALA A 80 5.76 24.13 -8.79
N ALA A 81 4.62 23.42 -8.72
CA ALA A 81 4.21 22.66 -7.55
C ALA A 81 5.15 21.48 -7.24
N LYS A 82 5.64 20.77 -8.26
CA LYS A 82 6.62 19.69 -8.13
C LYS A 82 7.97 20.21 -7.66
N GLU A 83 8.44 21.32 -8.21
CA GLU A 83 9.66 21.98 -7.77
C GLU A 83 9.58 22.42 -6.30
N ALA A 84 8.43 22.97 -5.91
CA ALA A 84 8.17 23.33 -4.52
C ALA A 84 8.18 22.11 -3.59
N ALA A 85 7.56 21.00 -4.00
CA ALA A 85 7.59 19.75 -3.26
C ALA A 85 9.02 19.14 -3.18
N GLY A 86 9.88 19.44 -4.16
CA GLY A 86 11.30 19.07 -4.19
C GLY A 86 12.21 19.97 -3.36
N GLY A 87 11.68 20.98 -2.67
CA GLY A 87 12.42 21.86 -1.77
C GLY A 87 12.85 23.21 -2.37
N ARG A 88 12.52 23.49 -3.64
CA ARG A 88 12.67 24.86 -4.17
C ARG A 88 11.59 25.74 -3.55
N SER A 89 11.88 27.01 -3.30
CA SER A 89 10.90 27.95 -2.77
C SER A 89 11.11 29.32 -3.39
N SER A 90 10.02 30.03 -3.61
CA SER A 90 10.04 31.47 -3.87
C SER A 90 10.68 32.23 -2.72
N ARG A 91 11.03 33.49 -2.97
CA ARG A 91 11.55 34.41 -1.95
C ARG A 91 10.56 34.55 -0.80
N ARG A 92 11.04 34.74 0.43
CA ARG A 92 10.20 34.76 1.63
C ARG A 92 9.14 35.87 1.58
N GLU A 93 9.44 36.95 0.87
CA GLU A 93 8.57 38.12 0.68
C GLU A 93 7.35 37.77 -0.16
N GLU A 94 7.52 36.91 -1.17
CA GLU A 94 6.49 36.46 -2.12
C GLU A 94 5.57 35.38 -1.54
N LEU A 95 6.00 34.67 -0.48
CA LEU A 95 5.19 33.63 0.12
C LEU A 95 3.95 34.19 0.85
N PRO A 96 2.85 33.43 0.98
CA PRO A 96 1.75 33.79 1.85
C PRO A 96 2.15 33.68 3.33
N SER A 97 1.53 34.49 4.20
CA SER A 97 1.86 34.53 5.64
C SER A 97 1.82 33.17 6.34
N ILE A 98 0.92 32.27 5.91
CA ILE A 98 0.81 30.89 6.42
C ILE A 98 2.08 30.05 6.16
N LEU A 99 2.89 30.40 5.17
CA LEU A 99 4.15 29.73 4.83
C LEU A 99 5.37 30.47 5.39
N LYS A 100 5.22 31.68 5.94
CA LYS A 100 6.35 32.47 6.51
C LYS A 100 6.63 32.20 7.98
N GLY A 101 5.75 31.47 8.68
CA GLY A 101 5.89 31.18 10.10
C GLY A 101 7.11 30.31 10.41
N LYS A 102 7.75 30.52 11.58
CA LYS A 102 8.91 29.71 12.02
C LYS A 102 8.59 28.21 12.12
N GLU A 103 7.34 27.87 12.40
CA GLU A 103 6.85 26.49 12.53
C GLU A 103 6.49 25.82 11.19
N GLY A 104 6.46 26.58 10.08
CA GLY A 104 6.10 26.07 8.76
C GLY A 104 4.68 25.48 8.67
N LEU A 105 4.46 24.65 7.67
CA LEU A 105 3.21 23.90 7.52
C LEU A 105 3.12 22.77 8.55
N ARG A 106 1.92 22.53 9.07
CA ARG A 106 1.67 21.38 9.95
C ARG A 106 1.93 20.07 9.20
N ALA A 107 2.65 19.15 9.85
CA ALA A 107 2.95 17.86 9.26
C ALA A 107 1.68 17.08 8.89
N SER A 108 1.69 16.47 7.71
CA SER A 108 0.57 15.65 7.25
C SER A 108 0.56 14.31 7.99
N LYS A 109 -0.46 14.08 8.82
CA LYS A 109 -0.68 12.78 9.49
C LYS A 109 -0.73 11.62 8.48
N ALA A 110 -1.23 11.86 7.28
CA ALA A 110 -1.28 10.85 6.22
C ALA A 110 0.13 10.55 5.67
N ALA A 111 0.94 11.59 5.42
CA ALA A 111 2.31 11.44 4.94
C ALA A 111 3.19 10.70 5.96
N ILE A 112 3.13 11.10 7.24
CA ILE A 112 3.87 10.42 8.33
C ILE A 112 3.47 8.94 8.41
N LYS A 113 2.17 8.63 8.34
CA LYS A 113 1.69 7.23 8.35
C LYS A 113 2.19 6.45 7.14
N GLN A 114 2.22 7.06 5.97
CA GLN A 114 2.70 6.42 4.75
C GLN A 114 4.20 6.13 4.86
N GLU A 115 5.00 7.11 5.25
CA GLU A 115 6.44 6.96 5.47
C GLU A 115 6.72 5.86 6.50
N LYS A 116 6.04 5.89 7.65
CA LYS A 116 6.25 4.87 8.69
C LYS A 116 5.85 3.48 8.21
N LYS A 117 4.76 3.36 7.43
CA LYS A 117 4.33 2.09 6.83
C LYS A 117 5.36 1.56 5.84
N GLU A 118 5.94 2.43 5.02
CA GLU A 118 7.01 2.07 4.08
C GLU A 118 8.28 1.63 4.81
N GLN A 119 8.69 2.34 5.86
CA GLN A 119 9.81 1.95 6.71
C GLN A 119 9.60 0.56 7.31
N VAL A 120 8.45 0.34 7.97
CA VAL A 120 8.09 -0.95 8.57
C VAL A 120 8.09 -2.06 7.52
N LYS A 121 7.58 -1.79 6.31
CA LYS A 121 7.60 -2.77 5.21
C LYS A 121 9.03 -3.17 4.83
N ARG A 122 9.95 -2.21 4.68
CA ARG A 122 11.36 -2.47 4.36
C ARG A 122 12.04 -3.27 5.48
N ASP A 123 11.83 -2.87 6.73
CA ASP A 123 12.40 -3.56 7.90
C ASP A 123 11.93 -5.01 7.98
N TRP A 124 10.63 -5.26 7.75
CA TRP A 124 10.08 -6.61 7.71
C TRP A 124 10.61 -7.45 6.55
N GLU A 125 10.76 -6.87 5.36
CA GLU A 125 11.33 -7.57 4.21
C GLU A 125 12.78 -7.98 4.47
N LYS A 126 13.57 -7.10 5.10
CA LYS A 126 14.95 -7.40 5.52
C LYS A 126 14.98 -8.54 6.55
N LYS A 127 14.25 -8.39 7.67
CA LYS A 127 14.16 -9.41 8.73
C LYS A 127 13.65 -10.75 8.21
N TRP A 128 12.72 -10.73 7.26
CA TRP A 128 12.21 -11.94 6.63
C TRP A 128 13.33 -12.65 5.86
N LYS A 129 14.04 -11.95 4.98
CA LYS A 129 15.13 -12.52 4.17
C LYS A 129 16.28 -13.07 5.01
N GLU A 130 16.58 -12.45 6.15
CA GLU A 130 17.61 -12.89 7.10
C GLU A 130 17.17 -14.11 7.93
N SER A 131 15.88 -14.45 7.95
CA SER A 131 15.38 -15.58 8.72
C SER A 131 15.78 -16.92 8.11
N PRO A 132 16.16 -17.94 8.92
CA PRO A 132 16.35 -19.31 8.45
C PRO A 132 15.10 -19.89 7.74
N ARG A 133 13.91 -19.36 8.06
CA ARG A 133 12.65 -19.77 7.44
C ARG A 133 12.54 -19.31 5.97
N TYR A 134 13.22 -18.23 5.59
CA TYR A 134 13.20 -17.72 4.22
C TYR A 134 13.76 -18.73 3.24
N ALA A 135 14.92 -19.32 3.53
CA ALA A 135 15.55 -20.30 2.66
C ALA A 135 14.61 -21.48 2.33
N ARG A 136 13.82 -21.94 3.30
CA ARG A 136 12.83 -23.00 3.10
C ARG A 136 11.64 -22.52 2.28
N MET A 137 11.04 -21.39 2.66
CA MET A 137 9.83 -20.88 2.01
C MET A 137 10.09 -20.39 0.59
N ALA A 138 11.26 -19.83 0.31
CA ALA A 138 11.65 -19.33 -1.00
C ALA A 138 11.75 -20.46 -2.05
N ARG A 139 12.07 -21.69 -1.63
CA ARG A 139 12.03 -22.88 -2.51
C ARG A 139 10.60 -23.24 -2.96
N ILE A 140 9.60 -22.83 -2.19
CA ILE A 140 8.19 -23.15 -2.44
C ILE A 140 7.50 -21.99 -3.16
N ASP A 141 7.70 -20.77 -2.67
CA ASP A 141 7.22 -19.54 -3.30
C ASP A 141 8.15 -18.39 -2.91
N PRO A 142 8.92 -17.83 -3.84
CA PRO A 142 9.83 -16.72 -3.53
C PRO A 142 9.08 -15.40 -3.32
N ASN A 143 7.81 -15.30 -3.70
CA ASN A 143 7.07 -14.04 -3.79
C ASN A 143 6.43 -13.62 -2.45
N HIS A 144 7.23 -13.43 -1.40
CA HIS A 144 6.76 -12.87 -0.13
C HIS A 144 6.14 -11.47 -0.36
N PRO A 145 4.96 -11.12 0.23
CA PRO A 145 4.21 -11.83 1.28
C PRO A 145 3.12 -12.79 0.76
N TYR A 146 3.41 -13.51 -0.33
CA TYR A 146 2.62 -14.59 -0.91
C TYR A 146 1.22 -14.12 -1.35
N ARG A 147 1.14 -13.00 -2.09
CA ARG A 147 -0.14 -12.41 -2.50
C ARG A 147 -1.05 -13.40 -3.24
N LYS A 148 -0.48 -14.21 -4.13
CA LYS A 148 -1.23 -15.24 -4.87
C LYS A 148 -1.81 -16.30 -3.92
N PHE A 149 -0.96 -16.89 -3.08
CA PHE A 149 -1.38 -17.86 -2.07
C PHE A 149 -2.45 -17.31 -1.13
N ARG A 150 -2.30 -16.06 -0.66
CA ARG A 150 -3.29 -15.41 0.20
C ARG A 150 -4.66 -15.30 -0.47
N LYS A 151 -4.70 -14.85 -1.73
CA LYS A 151 -5.94 -14.79 -2.52
C LYS A 151 -6.57 -16.16 -2.70
N TRP A 152 -5.78 -17.19 -3.01
CA TRP A 152 -6.28 -18.55 -3.20
C TRP A 152 -6.87 -19.11 -1.90
N LYS A 153 -6.24 -18.80 -0.76
CA LYS A 153 -6.72 -19.20 0.57
C LYS A 153 -8.07 -18.57 0.94
N ASP A 154 -8.48 -17.49 0.28
CA ASP A 154 -9.80 -16.86 0.53
C ASP A 154 -10.95 -17.70 -0.05
N GLY A 155 -10.68 -18.56 -1.04
CA GLY A 155 -11.64 -19.52 -1.59
C GLY A 155 -11.67 -20.88 -0.87
N LEU A 156 -10.86 -21.06 0.18
CA LEU A 156 -10.76 -22.33 0.92
C LEU A 156 -11.46 -22.24 2.27
N SER A 157 -11.96 -23.36 2.75
CA SER A 157 -12.38 -23.45 4.15
C SER A 157 -11.18 -23.26 5.09
N ARG A 158 -11.45 -22.86 6.33
CA ARG A 158 -10.40 -22.69 7.35
C ARG A 158 -9.55 -23.95 7.51
N ASN A 159 -10.19 -25.13 7.46
CA ASN A 159 -9.49 -26.41 7.59
C ASN A 159 -8.56 -26.66 6.39
N GLN A 160 -9.07 -26.52 5.16
CA GLN A 160 -8.27 -26.68 3.93
C GLN A 160 -7.07 -25.72 3.90
N GLY A 161 -7.29 -24.45 4.26
CA GLY A 161 -6.21 -23.46 4.36
C GLY A 161 -5.16 -23.83 5.40
N SER A 162 -5.57 -24.37 6.55
CA SER A 162 -4.66 -24.86 7.59
C SER A 162 -3.78 -26.00 7.07
N ILE A 163 -4.39 -27.01 6.46
CA ILE A 163 -3.68 -28.17 5.89
C ILE A 163 -2.64 -27.72 4.85
N LEU A 164 -2.99 -26.80 3.95
CA LEU A 164 -2.05 -26.28 2.96
C LEU A 164 -0.88 -25.50 3.58
N VAL A 165 -1.10 -24.72 4.64
CA VAL A 165 -0.02 -24.04 5.36
C VAL A 165 0.89 -25.05 6.06
N GLN A 166 0.33 -26.09 6.65
CA GLN A 166 1.09 -27.16 7.31
C GLN A 166 1.94 -27.94 6.29
N LEU A 167 1.35 -28.32 5.14
CA LEU A 167 2.06 -28.94 4.02
C LEU A 167 3.21 -28.07 3.52
N ARG A 168 2.98 -26.77 3.30
CA ARG A 168 4.02 -25.84 2.82
C ARG A 168 5.12 -25.59 3.85
N SER A 169 4.79 -25.57 5.13
CA SER A 169 5.78 -25.30 6.19
C SER A 169 6.50 -26.56 6.68
N GLY A 170 5.94 -27.75 6.39
CA GLY A 170 6.38 -29.04 6.91
C GLY A 170 6.03 -29.24 8.40
N HIS A 171 5.04 -28.52 8.93
CA HIS A 171 4.56 -28.65 10.32
C HIS A 171 3.22 -29.37 10.36
N LEU A 172 3.21 -30.60 9.88
CA LEU A 172 2.06 -31.49 9.91
C LEU A 172 2.45 -32.79 10.65
N PRO A 173 1.50 -33.52 11.24
CA PRO A 173 1.80 -34.68 12.08
C PRO A 173 2.19 -35.93 11.25
N ILE A 174 3.27 -35.84 10.47
CA ILE A 174 3.96 -36.97 9.81
C ILE A 174 5.22 -37.35 10.58
N ASN A 175 5.70 -38.57 10.38
CA ASN A 175 6.74 -39.18 11.22
C ASN A 175 8.05 -38.37 11.23
N VAL A 176 8.46 -37.73 10.13
CA VAL A 176 9.61 -36.80 10.11
C VAL A 176 9.43 -35.62 11.05
N TYR A 177 8.22 -35.03 11.10
CA TYR A 177 7.93 -33.93 12.01
C TYR A 177 7.78 -34.42 13.45
N LEU A 178 7.11 -35.56 13.66
CA LEU A 178 6.90 -36.16 14.98
C LEU A 178 8.22 -36.55 15.65
N LYS A 179 9.17 -37.14 14.91
CA LYS A 179 10.53 -37.40 15.38
C LYS A 179 11.25 -36.11 15.77
N LYS A 180 11.15 -35.08 14.93
CA LYS A 180 11.75 -33.76 15.21
C LYS A 180 11.24 -33.14 16.52
N ILE A 181 9.97 -33.35 16.87
CA ILE A 181 9.38 -32.87 18.13
C ILE A 181 9.42 -33.91 19.25
N GLN A 182 10.20 -34.99 19.10
CA GLN A 182 10.40 -36.05 20.09
C GLN A 182 9.09 -36.71 20.54
N LYS A 183 8.13 -36.84 19.61
CA LYS A 183 6.88 -37.60 19.81
C LYS A 183 6.92 -38.99 19.20
N ARG A 184 8.04 -39.33 18.56
CA ARG A 184 8.29 -40.62 17.92
C ARG A 184 9.80 -40.87 17.86
N GLU A 185 10.21 -42.14 17.96
CA GLU A 185 11.62 -42.54 17.91
C GLU A 185 12.21 -42.54 16.49
N ASP A 186 11.41 -42.97 15.50
CA ASP A 186 11.80 -43.01 14.09
C ASP A 186 10.95 -42.06 13.23
N ASP A 187 11.41 -41.83 12.00
CA ASP A 187 10.76 -40.99 10.99
C ASP A 187 10.25 -41.81 9.82
N TYR A 188 10.23 -43.13 9.93
CA TYR A 188 9.92 -44.02 8.82
C TYR A 188 8.42 -44.03 8.52
N CYS A 189 8.05 -44.18 7.25
CA CYS A 189 6.66 -44.41 6.87
C CYS A 189 6.23 -45.81 7.33
N ASP A 190 5.19 -45.86 8.18
CA ASP A 190 4.67 -47.11 8.74
C ASP A 190 4.23 -48.09 7.65
N TRP A 191 3.47 -47.59 6.68
CA TRP A 191 2.98 -48.42 5.58
C TRP A 191 4.11 -49.03 4.75
N CYS A 192 5.13 -48.24 4.38
CA CYS A 192 6.25 -48.74 3.57
C CYS A 192 7.10 -49.75 4.35
N LYS A 193 7.31 -49.50 5.65
CA LYS A 193 8.04 -50.40 6.54
C LYS A 193 7.30 -51.73 6.69
N GLU A 194 5.99 -51.68 6.94
CA GLU A 194 5.19 -52.87 7.23
C GLU A 194 4.81 -53.68 5.99
N LYS A 195 4.52 -53.03 4.86
CA LYS A 195 4.02 -53.70 3.65
C LYS A 195 5.10 -54.03 2.64
N GLU A 196 6.15 -53.20 2.56
CA GLU A 196 7.21 -53.36 1.55
C GLU A 196 8.59 -53.63 2.18
N GLY A 197 8.71 -53.59 3.51
CA GLY A 197 9.99 -53.73 4.20
C GLY A 197 10.94 -52.55 3.98
N GLN A 198 10.47 -51.44 3.43
CA GLN A 198 11.30 -50.31 3.05
C GLN A 198 11.45 -49.31 4.20
N ILE A 199 12.69 -48.90 4.47
CA ILE A 199 13.03 -47.87 5.46
C ILE A 199 13.14 -46.53 4.76
N VAL A 200 12.01 -45.82 4.62
CA VAL A 200 11.93 -44.52 3.95
C VAL A 200 11.35 -43.47 4.91
N PRO A 201 11.96 -42.29 5.06
CA PRO A 201 11.42 -41.22 5.88
C PRO A 201 10.07 -40.69 5.35
N GLU A 202 9.08 -40.56 6.23
CA GLU A 202 7.77 -39.99 5.92
C GLU A 202 7.84 -38.46 5.85
N THR A 203 8.40 -37.97 4.75
CA THR A 203 8.42 -36.55 4.39
C THR A 203 7.12 -36.13 3.69
N VAL A 204 6.88 -34.81 3.56
CA VAL A 204 5.76 -34.28 2.75
C VAL A 204 5.84 -34.78 1.31
N ASN A 205 7.04 -34.82 0.72
CA ASN A 205 7.21 -35.34 -0.65
C ASN A 205 6.90 -36.82 -0.72
N HIS A 206 7.32 -37.61 0.27
CA HIS A 206 6.97 -39.02 0.32
C HIS A 206 5.44 -39.18 0.39
N LEU A 207 4.78 -38.55 1.35
CA LEU A 207 3.33 -38.57 1.48
C LEU A 207 2.61 -38.15 0.19
N MET A 208 2.96 -36.98 -0.35
CA MET A 208 2.23 -36.34 -1.46
C MET A 208 2.57 -36.89 -2.83
N LEU A 209 3.73 -37.53 -3.03
CA LEU A 209 4.23 -37.89 -4.37
C LEU A 209 4.64 -39.37 -4.50
N ASN A 210 5.16 -39.99 -3.45
CA ASN A 210 5.89 -41.27 -3.60
C ASN A 210 5.23 -42.46 -2.87
N CYS A 211 4.61 -42.24 -1.71
CA CYS A 211 4.14 -43.29 -0.81
C CYS A 211 3.09 -44.18 -1.48
N PRO A 212 3.32 -45.48 -1.69
CA PRO A 212 2.38 -46.31 -2.45
C PRO A 212 1.01 -46.45 -1.76
N ALA A 213 0.96 -46.28 -0.44
CA ALA A 213 -0.28 -46.24 0.34
C ALA A 213 -1.33 -45.26 -0.20
N TYR A 214 -0.88 -44.11 -0.73
CA TYR A 214 -1.74 -43.03 -1.21
C TYR A 214 -1.78 -42.94 -2.75
N LYS A 215 -1.44 -44.04 -3.44
CA LYS A 215 -1.38 -44.05 -4.91
C LYS A 215 -2.75 -43.72 -5.52
N GLU A 216 -3.83 -44.32 -5.04
CA GLU A 216 -5.17 -44.11 -5.58
C GLU A 216 -5.65 -42.66 -5.40
N GLU A 217 -5.43 -42.06 -4.23
CA GLU A 217 -5.78 -40.68 -3.94
C GLU A 217 -4.99 -39.72 -4.82
N ARG A 218 -3.69 -40.00 -5.04
CA ARG A 218 -2.87 -39.20 -5.95
C ARG A 218 -3.36 -39.27 -7.39
N GLU A 219 -3.73 -40.45 -7.88
CA GLU A 219 -4.27 -40.58 -9.24
C GLU A 219 -5.62 -39.86 -9.38
N LYS A 220 -6.51 -39.97 -8.39
CA LYS A 220 -7.77 -39.19 -8.34
C LYS A 220 -7.49 -37.69 -8.33
N MET A 221 -6.49 -37.23 -7.59
CA MET A 221 -6.08 -35.83 -7.55
C MET A 221 -5.55 -35.37 -8.91
N LYS A 222 -4.66 -36.13 -9.56
CA LYS A 222 -4.11 -35.82 -10.88
C LYS A 222 -5.22 -35.69 -11.92
N GLN A 223 -6.14 -36.66 -11.99
CA GLN A 223 -7.28 -36.62 -12.92
C GLN A 223 -8.15 -35.36 -12.76
N ARG A 224 -8.29 -34.83 -11.54
CA ARG A 224 -9.04 -33.59 -11.28
C ARG A 224 -8.27 -32.32 -11.63
N LEU A 225 -6.94 -32.39 -11.67
CA LEU A 225 -6.08 -31.25 -12.01
C LEU A 225 -5.91 -31.06 -13.52
N GLY A 226 -6.22 -32.09 -14.32
CA GLY A 226 -6.02 -32.11 -15.77
C GLY A 226 -4.65 -32.68 -16.12
#